data_AF-A0A533TSB2-F1
#
_entry.id   AF-A0A533TSB2-F1
#
_cell.length_a   1.000
_cell.length_b   1.000
_cell.length_c   1.000
_cell.angle_alpha   90.00
_cell.angle_beta   90.00
_cell.angle_gamma   90.00
#
_symmetry.space_group_name_H-M   'P 1'
#
loop_
_entity.id
_entity.type
_entity.pdbx_description
1 polymer ?
#
loop_
_entity_poly.entity_id
_entity_poly.type
_entity_poly.pdbx_seq_one_letter_code
_entity_poly.pdbx_strand_id
1 'polypeptide(L)'
;MNDIYDRFGATVTFSEGQEGLFIVVSQEKDPSANIHAHGGSVVFRLDKGRSVIARLTLTNALALQKEKGILMVSGVHLDVQRYNAVLASLGASLVPPQQ
;
A
#
# COMPACT_ATOMS: atom_id res chain seq x y z
N MET A 1 38.50 -6.49 -0.26
CA MET A 1 37.51 -7.58 -0.10
C MET A 1 36.13 -6.91 -0.13
N ASN A 2 35.47 -7.00 -1.28
CA ASN A 2 34.08 -6.64 -1.66
C ASN A 2 33.48 -5.25 -1.36
N ASP A 3 33.84 -4.31 -2.26
CA ASP A 3 33.32 -2.97 -2.63
C ASP A 3 31.85 -2.96 -3.17
N ILE A 4 31.08 -4.04 -2.98
CA ILE A 4 29.73 -4.17 -3.57
C ILE A 4 28.65 -3.59 -2.64
N TYR A 5 28.83 -3.68 -1.31
CA TYR A 5 27.86 -3.14 -0.35
C TYR A 5 27.86 -1.61 -0.29
N ASP A 6 29.00 -0.96 -0.54
CA ASP A 6 29.12 0.51 -0.53
C ASP A 6 28.49 1.17 -1.77
N ARG A 7 28.35 0.44 -2.88
CA ARG A 7 27.81 1.00 -4.15
C ARG A 7 26.30 0.84 -4.31
N PHE A 8 25.65 0.03 -3.48
CA PHE A 8 24.21 -0.26 -3.57
C PHE A 8 23.44 0.04 -2.27
N GLY A 9 24.08 0.65 -1.28
CA GLY A 9 23.44 1.11 -0.05
C GLY A 9 22.62 2.38 -0.26
N ALA A 10 21.55 2.32 -1.07
CA ALA A 10 20.53 3.36 -1.04
C ALA A 10 19.94 3.37 0.38
N THR A 11 20.42 4.30 1.22
CA THR A 11 19.89 4.51 2.55
C THR A 11 18.56 5.24 2.37
N VAL A 12 17.49 4.48 2.17
CA VAL A 12 16.16 5.04 2.06
C VAL A 12 15.71 5.39 3.47
N THR A 13 15.84 6.67 3.81
CA THR A 13 15.29 7.25 5.04
C THR A 13 13.80 7.45 4.79
N PHE A 14 12.98 6.59 5.38
CA PHE A 14 11.54 6.78 5.36
C PHE A 14 11.17 7.75 6.47
N SER A 15 10.41 8.80 6.14
CA SER A 15 9.77 9.64 7.13
C SER A 15 8.86 8.76 7.97
N GLU A 16 9.31 8.42 9.18
CA GLU A 16 8.50 7.67 10.14
C GLU A 16 7.17 8.41 10.35
N GLY A 17 6.05 7.72 10.10
CA GLY A 17 4.75 8.14 10.63
C GLY A 17 3.65 8.46 9.63
N GLN A 18 3.91 8.57 8.31
CA GLN A 18 2.79 8.68 7.37
C GLN A 18 2.26 7.31 6.97
N GLU A 19 0.98 7.07 7.27
CA GLU A 19 0.25 5.90 6.81
C GLU A 19 -0.03 6.00 5.32
N GLY A 20 0.27 4.93 4.58
CA GLY A 20 -0.06 4.76 3.17
C GLY A 20 -1.14 3.71 2.98
N LEU A 21 -1.68 3.64 1.76
CA LEU A 21 -2.54 2.54 1.34
C LEU A 21 -1.70 1.46 0.67
N PHE A 22 -1.96 0.22 1.05
CA PHE A 22 -1.28 -0.96 0.52
C PHE A 22 -2.30 -2.00 0.10
N ILE A 23 -2.12 -2.58 -1.09
CA ILE A 23 -2.80 -3.83 -1.44
C ILE A 23 -2.06 -4.98 -0.75
N VAL A 24 -2.82 -5.82 -0.05
CA VAL A 24 -2.34 -7.01 0.63
C VAL A 24 -3.06 -8.20 0.05
N VAL A 25 -2.31 -9.18 -0.45
CA VAL A 25 -2.82 -10.42 -1.02
C VAL A 25 -2.28 -11.58 -0.20
N SER A 26 -3.16 -12.43 0.29
CA SER A 26 -2.82 -13.66 0.99
C SER A 26 -3.03 -14.89 0.11
N GLN A 27 -2.41 -16.00 0.52
CA GLN A 27 -2.46 -17.25 -0.21
C GLN A 27 -3.80 -17.96 -0.06
N GLU A 28 -4.31 -18.07 1.18
CA GLU A 28 -5.43 -18.96 1.49
C GLU A 28 -6.55 -18.33 2.33
N LYS A 29 -6.24 -17.35 3.20
CA LYS A 29 -7.18 -16.82 4.22
C LYS A 29 -7.16 -15.30 4.28
N ASP A 30 -8.20 -14.71 4.85
CA ASP A 30 -8.30 -13.26 5.07
C ASP A 30 -7.07 -12.70 5.80
N PRO A 31 -6.29 -11.78 5.18
CA PRO A 31 -5.11 -11.19 5.80
C PRO A 31 -5.44 -10.20 6.92
N SER A 32 -6.72 -9.90 7.19
CA SER A 32 -7.14 -8.89 8.18
C SER A 32 -6.48 -9.08 9.55
N ALA A 33 -6.38 -10.33 10.04
CA ALA A 33 -5.76 -10.61 11.33
C ALA A 33 -4.27 -10.23 11.37
N ASN A 34 -3.52 -10.55 10.31
CA ASN A 34 -2.10 -10.19 10.20
C ASN A 34 -1.94 -8.66 10.07
N ILE A 35 -2.81 -8.01 9.29
CA ILE A 35 -2.79 -6.55 9.14
C ILE A 35 -2.99 -5.86 10.49
N HIS A 36 -3.97 -6.30 11.29
CA HIS A 36 -4.21 -5.75 12.62
C HIS A 36 -3.08 -6.04 13.60
N ALA A 37 -2.47 -7.23 13.54
CA ALA A 37 -1.30 -7.57 14.37
C ALA A 37 -0.09 -6.67 14.07
N HIS A 38 0.03 -6.18 12.84
CA HIS A 38 1.05 -5.22 12.40
C HIS A 38 0.59 -3.75 12.52
N GLY A 39 -0.46 -3.48 13.32
CA GLY A 39 -0.92 -2.12 13.61
C GLY A 39 -1.63 -1.42 12.46
N GLY A 40 -2.06 -2.15 11.43
CA GLY A 40 -2.83 -1.59 10.31
C GLY A 40 -4.33 -1.73 10.47
N SER A 41 -5.06 -1.15 9.50
CA SER A 41 -6.50 -1.31 9.37
C SER A 41 -6.91 -1.68 7.95
N VAL A 42 -7.94 -2.50 7.79
CA VAL A 42 -8.51 -2.83 6.48
C VAL A 42 -9.48 -1.73 6.05
N VAL A 43 -9.21 -1.13 4.89
CA VAL A 43 -10.01 -0.03 4.33
C VAL A 43 -11.04 -0.57 3.33
N PHE A 44 -10.65 -1.56 2.53
CA PHE A 44 -11.51 -2.10 1.48
C PHE A 44 -11.18 -3.57 1.20
N ARG A 45 -12.18 -4.37 0.81
CA ARG A 45 -12.00 -5.78 0.43
C ARG A 45 -12.23 -5.90 -1.08
N LEU A 46 -11.20 -6.35 -1.81
CA LEU A 46 -11.23 -6.42 -3.27
C LEU A 46 -11.94 -7.68 -3.77
N ASP A 47 -11.80 -8.79 -3.06
CA ASP A 47 -12.37 -10.09 -3.44
C ASP A 47 -13.00 -10.82 -2.23
N LYS A 48 -13.31 -12.11 -2.42
CA LYS A 48 -13.89 -13.02 -1.42
C LYS A 48 -12.92 -13.37 -0.26
N GLY A 49 -12.12 -12.42 0.19
CA GLY A 49 -11.38 -12.49 1.46
C GLY A 49 -9.94 -12.94 1.35
N ARG A 50 -9.25 -12.72 0.23
CA ARG A 50 -7.79 -12.92 0.14
C ARG A 50 -7.03 -11.65 -0.23
N SER A 51 -7.72 -10.70 -0.85
CA SER A 51 -7.16 -9.45 -1.33
C SER A 51 -7.86 -8.27 -0.67
N VAL A 52 -7.09 -7.43 0.03
CA VAL A 52 -7.61 -6.25 0.72
C VAL A 52 -6.74 -5.03 0.46
N ILE A 53 -7.33 -3.85 0.58
CA ILE A 53 -6.61 -2.59 0.74
C ILE A 53 -6.52 -2.30 2.23
N ALA A 54 -5.30 -2.14 2.72
CA ALA A 54 -4.99 -1.83 4.10
C ALA A 54 -4.32 -0.46 4.21
N ARG A 55 -4.53 0.20 5.35
CA ARG A 55 -3.78 1.38 5.77
C ARG A 55 -2.71 0.94 6.76
N LEU A 56 -1.45 1.21 6.43
CA LEU A 56 -0.26 0.79 7.19
C LEU A 56 0.82 1.86 7.04
N THR A 57 1.74 1.95 8.01
CA THR A 57 3.03 2.59 7.76
C THR A 57 3.85 1.71 6.80
N LEU A 58 4.79 2.32 6.07
CA LEU A 58 5.65 1.54 5.17
C LEU A 58 6.47 0.49 5.93
N THR A 59 6.97 0.80 7.12
CA THR A 59 7.69 -0.15 7.98
C THR A 59 6.83 -1.38 8.30
N ASN A 60 5.57 -1.18 8.67
CA ASN A 60 4.66 -2.28 8.99
C ASN A 60 4.24 -3.06 7.74
N ALA A 61 4.09 -2.39 6.59
CA ALA A 61 3.84 -3.05 5.31
C ALA A 61 5.00 -3.98 4.90
N LEU A 62 6.25 -3.54 5.08
CA LEU A 62 7.45 -4.35 4.82
C LEU A 62 7.59 -5.51 5.82
N ALA A 63 7.20 -5.32 7.07
CA ALA A 63 7.15 -6.39 8.07
C ALA A 63 6.09 -7.43 7.70
N LEU A 64 4.88 -6.98 7.33
CA LEU A 64 3.77 -7.83 6.91
C LEU A 64 4.12 -8.68 5.66
N GLN A 65 4.93 -8.16 4.75
CA GLN A 65 5.39 -8.91 3.57
C GLN A 65 6.19 -10.18 3.93
N LYS A 66 6.79 -10.23 5.13
CA LYS A 66 7.56 -11.38 5.61
C LYS A 66 6.69 -12.43 6.31
N GLU A 67 5.40 -12.14 6.54
CA GLU A 67 4.49 -13.07 7.20
C GLU A 67 4.17 -14.28 6.34
N LYS A 68 4.09 -15.45 6.99
CA LYS A 68 3.73 -16.68 6.28
C LYS A 68 2.29 -16.58 5.78
N GLY A 69 2.10 -16.90 4.50
CA GLY A 69 0.79 -16.85 3.84
C GLY A 69 0.41 -15.49 3.27
N ILE A 70 1.26 -14.47 3.40
CA ILE A 70 1.16 -13.24 2.61
C ILE A 70 1.92 -13.44 1.29
N LEU A 71 1.23 -13.30 0.17
CA LEU A 71 1.81 -13.41 -1.17
C LEU A 71 2.39 -12.08 -1.63
N MET A 72 1.70 -10.99 -1.32
CA MET A 72 2.07 -9.67 -1.81
C MET A 72 1.63 -8.58 -0.84
N VAL A 73 2.51 -7.59 -0.67
CA VAL A 73 2.18 -6.27 -0.12
C VAL A 73 2.74 -5.24 -1.08
N SER A 74 1.91 -4.34 -1.60
CA SER A 74 2.36 -3.31 -2.53
C SER A 74 1.65 -1.98 -2.29
N GLY A 75 2.34 -0.87 -2.47
CA GLY A 75 1.78 0.46 -2.27
C GLY A 75 0.76 0.82 -3.36
N VAL A 76 -0.39 1.36 -2.95
CA VAL A 76 -1.40 1.89 -3.87
C VAL A 76 -1.05 3.34 -4.19
N HIS A 77 -0.78 3.61 -5.47
CA HIS A 77 -0.52 4.95 -5.96
C HIS A 77 -1.60 5.33 -6.97
N LEU A 78 -2.26 6.46 -6.74
CA LEU A 78 -3.20 7.02 -7.70
C LEU A 78 -2.44 7.90 -8.69
N ASP A 79 -2.49 7.55 -9.97
CA ASP A 79 -2.11 8.48 -11.03
C ASP A 79 -3.20 9.54 -11.15
N VAL A 80 -2.94 10.71 -10.56
CA VAL A 80 -3.89 11.84 -10.53
C VAL A 80 -4.25 12.31 -11.93
N GLN A 81 -3.33 12.25 -12.89
CA GLN A 81 -3.61 12.68 -14.27
C GLN A 81 -4.59 11.72 -14.93
N ARG A 82 -4.36 10.41 -14.82
CA ARG A 82 -5.29 9.39 -15.34
C ARG A 82 -6.64 9.45 -14.65
N TYR A 83 -6.65 9.62 -13.33
CA TYR A 83 -7.88 9.77 -12.57
C TYR A 83 -8.70 10.98 -13.05
N ASN A 84 -8.06 12.15 -13.19
CA ASN A 84 -8.73 13.35 -13.68
C ASN A 84 -9.22 13.19 -15.13
N ALA A 85 -8.46 12.49 -15.99
CA ALA A 85 -8.90 12.19 -17.36
C ALA A 85 -10.13 11.28 -17.40
N VAL A 86 -10.22 10.29 -16.51
CA VAL A 86 -11.40 9.43 -16.35
C VAL A 86 -12.59 10.23 -15.82
N LEU A 87 -12.38 11.10 -14.82
CA LEU A 87 -13.46 11.95 -14.34
C LEU A 87 -14.01 12.86 -15.44
N ALA A 88 -13.10 13.49 -16.20
CA ALA A 88 -13.48 14.34 -17.33
C ALA A 88 -14.26 13.55 -18.41
N SER A 89 -13.87 12.31 -18.72
CA SER A 89 -14.57 11.48 -19.71
C SER A 89 -15.96 11.02 -19.23
N LEU A 90 -16.15 10.91 -17.91
CA LEU A 90 -17.45 10.63 -17.28
C LEU A 90 -18.31 11.89 -17.11
N GLY A 91 -17.83 13.06 -17.54
CA GLY A 91 -18.53 14.34 -17.37
C GLY A 91 -18.52 14.87 -15.93
N ALA A 92 -17.72 14.26 -15.05
CA ALA A 92 -17.53 14.73 -13.69
C ALA A 92 -16.42 15.81 -13.68
N SER A 93 -16.79 17.05 -13.42
CA SER A 93 -15.82 18.11 -13.12
C SER A 93 -15.61 18.17 -11.61
N LEU A 94 -14.37 17.98 -11.15
CA LEU A 94 -14.00 18.30 -9.77
C LEU A 94 -14.14 19.81 -9.61
N VAL A 95 -15.28 20.28 -9.08
CA VAL A 95 -15.34 21.61 -8.50
C VAL A 95 -14.40 21.56 -7.30
N PRO A 96 -13.26 22.28 -7.30
CA PRO A 96 -12.41 22.33 -6.12
C PRO A 96 -13.24 22.91 -4.97
N PRO A 97 -13.14 22.41 -3.73
CA PRO A 97 -13.76 23.08 -2.60
C PRO A 97 -13.24 24.52 -2.58
N GLN A 98 -14.15 25.48 -2.73
CA GLN A 98 -13.81 26.89 -2.61
C GLN A 98 -13.21 27.11 -1.22
N GLN A 99 -12.08 27.82 -1.21
CA GLN A 99 -11.26 28.15 -0.04
C GLN A 99 -12.06 28.79 1.09
#